data_AF-A0A838L4G7-F1
#
_entry.id   AF-A0A838L4G7-F1
#
_cell.length_a   1.000
_cell.length_b   1.000
_cell.length_c   1.000
_cell.angle_alpha   90.00
_cell.angle_beta   90.00
_cell.angle_gamma   90.00
#
_symmetry.space_group_name_H-M   'P 1'
#
loop_
_entity.id
_entity.type
_entity.pdbx_description
1 polymer ?
#
loop_
_entity_poly.entity_id
_entity_poly.type
_entity_poly.pdbx_seq_one_letter_code
_entity_poly.pdbx_strand_id
1 'polypeptide(L)'
;MSWWALYQELKGWQSGIGSILGFGGLIAGALFNARLNRKRDNRLRDIEAITIALSLYGEIKLLRENVAAIASGLGAWFIIRGAYGNDLPDHYREIYPVREPTLYNALASKLGMLNPDLLLPITKFYSDYEAAVGHFPKLFNNEGRTISYGPEWVIEPAVRAVEDIEAGLRRIERLGAIQTPASIPSTGRAKEALRLVEDLRPDPE
;
A
#
# COMPACT_ATOMS: atom_id res chain seq x y z
N MET A 1 37.83 59.13 -38.51
CA MET A 1 38.37 57.88 -37.93
C MET A 1 38.90 57.02 -39.06
N SER A 2 40.16 56.57 -39.00
CA SER A 2 40.72 55.72 -40.05
C SER A 2 40.22 54.29 -39.90
N TRP A 3 39.97 53.61 -41.02
CA TRP A 3 39.57 52.21 -41.08
C TRP A 3 40.50 51.27 -40.28
N TRP A 4 41.78 51.65 -40.17
CA TRP A 4 42.80 50.90 -39.46
C TRP A 4 42.63 50.95 -37.93
N ALA A 5 42.22 52.10 -37.36
CA ALA A 5 41.95 52.22 -35.93
C ALA A 5 40.74 51.37 -35.51
N LEU A 6 39.69 51.37 -36.34
CA LEU A 6 38.47 50.61 -36.12
C LEU A 6 38.73 49.08 -36.19
N TYR A 7 39.63 48.65 -37.08
CA TYR A 7 40.05 47.25 -37.17
C TYR A 7 40.87 46.77 -35.96
N GLN A 8 41.81 47.60 -35.46
CA GLN A 8 42.60 47.27 -34.27
C GLN A 8 41.74 47.16 -33.02
N GLU A 9 40.74 48.04 -32.86
CA GLU A 9 39.76 47.92 -31.78
C GLU A 9 38.96 46.60 -31.91
N LEU A 10 38.40 46.30 -33.08
CA LEU A 10 37.62 45.07 -33.30
C LEU A 10 38.42 43.80 -33.00
N LYS A 11 39.70 43.78 -33.35
CA LYS A 11 40.62 42.67 -33.06
C LYS A 11 40.88 42.52 -31.55
N GLY A 12 40.89 43.63 -30.80
CA GLY A 12 40.97 43.63 -29.33
C GLY A 12 39.71 43.05 -28.66
N TRP A 13 38.53 43.28 -29.23
CA TRP A 13 37.26 42.74 -28.73
C TRP A 13 37.01 41.27 -29.08
N GLN A 14 37.71 40.73 -30.08
CA GLN A 14 37.51 39.35 -30.55
C GLN A 14 37.69 38.30 -29.45
N SER A 15 38.67 38.48 -28.55
CA SER A 15 38.89 37.57 -27.42
C SER A 15 37.75 37.64 -26.41
N GLY A 16 37.27 38.84 -26.07
CA GLY A 16 36.16 39.06 -25.14
C GLY A 16 34.84 38.46 -25.65
N ILE A 17 34.52 38.67 -26.93
CA ILE A 17 33.34 38.07 -27.57
C ILE A 17 33.46 36.54 -27.56
N GLY A 18 34.62 35.99 -27.90
CA GLY A 18 34.88 34.55 -27.86
C GLY A 18 34.71 33.95 -26.45
N SER A 19 35.22 34.62 -25.42
CA SER A 19 35.07 34.18 -24.03
C SER A 19 33.61 34.22 -23.56
N ILE A 20 32.85 35.26 -23.89
CA ILE A 20 31.42 35.36 -23.54
C ILE A 20 30.62 34.26 -24.23
N LEU A 21 30.84 34.05 -25.54
CA LEU A 21 30.16 32.99 -26.29
C LEU A 21 30.52 31.60 -25.77
N GLY A 22 31.81 31.35 -25.49
CA GLY A 22 32.27 30.10 -24.89
C GLY A 22 31.65 29.84 -23.52
N PHE A 23 31.64 30.84 -22.65
CA PHE A 23 31.02 30.75 -21.33
C PHE A 23 29.50 30.55 -21.42
N GLY A 24 28.83 31.27 -22.32
CA GLY A 24 27.41 31.08 -22.62
C GLY A 24 27.10 29.66 -23.10
N GLY A 25 27.94 29.10 -23.98
CA GLY A 25 27.85 27.72 -24.44
C GLY A 25 27.98 26.71 -23.29
N LEU A 26 28.93 26.92 -22.37
CA LEU A 26 29.10 26.07 -21.19
C LEU A 26 27.89 26.13 -20.25
N ILE A 27 27.35 27.33 -19.98
CA ILE A 27 26.13 27.48 -19.17
C ILE A 27 24.95 26.76 -19.83
N ALA A 28 24.73 26.99 -21.12
CA ALA A 28 23.64 26.36 -21.86
C ALA A 28 23.76 24.82 -21.85
N GLY A 29 24.97 24.29 -22.06
CA GLY A 29 25.25 22.86 -21.98
C GLY A 29 24.99 22.28 -20.60
N ALA A 30 25.43 22.97 -19.53
CA ALA A 30 25.20 22.55 -18.15
C ALA A 30 23.70 22.53 -17.79
N LEU A 31 22.94 23.56 -18.19
CA LEU A 31 21.50 23.64 -17.97
C LEU A 31 20.74 22.53 -18.72
N PHE A 32 21.13 22.26 -19.96
CA PHE A 32 20.54 21.18 -20.75
C PHE A 32 20.80 19.81 -20.10
N ASN A 33 22.03 19.54 -19.65
CA ASN A 33 22.37 18.30 -18.95
C ASN A 33 21.60 18.15 -17.63
N ALA A 34 21.49 19.22 -16.84
CA ALA A 34 20.69 19.22 -15.62
C ALA A 34 19.21 18.90 -15.89
N ARG A 35 18.64 19.44 -16.98
CA ARG A 35 17.26 19.14 -17.40
C ARG A 35 17.09 17.67 -17.79
N LEU A 36 18.04 17.10 -18.53
CA LEU A 36 18.02 15.69 -18.92
C LEU A 36 18.12 14.77 -17.69
N ASN A 37 19.02 15.07 -16.76
CA ASN A 37 19.17 14.31 -15.51
C ASN A 37 17.89 14.34 -14.68
N ARG A 38 17.26 15.50 -14.50
CA ARG A 38 15.96 15.59 -13.80
C ARG A 38 14.89 14.73 -14.47
N LYS A 39 14.83 14.71 -15.81
CA LYS A 39 13.86 13.88 -16.54
C LYS A 39 14.14 12.38 -16.35
N ARG A 40 15.41 11.98 -16.38
CA ARG A 40 15.82 10.59 -16.13
C ARG A 40 15.48 10.17 -14.71
N ASP A 41 15.82 10.98 -13.72
CA ASP A 41 15.61 10.66 -12.32
C ASP A 41 14.11 10.58 -11.98
N ASN A 42 13.27 11.44 -12.58
CA ASN A 42 11.81 11.31 -12.46
C ASN A 42 11.30 9.97 -13.03
N ARG A 43 11.77 9.56 -14.22
CA ARG A 43 11.39 8.26 -14.81
C ARG A 43 11.83 7.09 -13.94
N LEU A 44 13.03 7.16 -13.36
CA LEU A 44 13.52 6.11 -12.46
C LEU A 44 12.66 6.02 -11.19
N ARG A 45 12.25 7.17 -10.63
CA ARG A 45 11.31 7.21 -9.50
C ARG A 45 9.94 6.63 -9.86
N ASP A 46 9.43 6.92 -11.05
CA ASP A 46 8.15 6.35 -11.51
C ASP A 46 8.24 4.83 -11.64
N ILE A 47 9.33 4.30 -12.21
CA ILE A 47 9.57 2.86 -12.34
C ILE A 47 9.71 2.21 -10.95
N GLU A 48 10.43 2.85 -10.03
CA GLU A 48 10.60 2.36 -8.66
C GLU A 48 9.26 2.32 -7.92
N ALA A 49 8.44 3.37 -8.03
CA ALA A 49 7.10 3.42 -7.43
C ALA A 49 6.19 2.32 -7.98
N ILE A 50 6.19 2.08 -9.30
CA ILE A 50 5.45 0.97 -9.92
C ILE A 50 5.94 -0.38 -9.39
N THR A 51 7.26 -0.56 -9.29
CA THR A 51 7.86 -1.80 -8.77
C THR A 51 7.41 -2.07 -7.34
N ILE A 52 7.46 -1.06 -6.46
CA ILE A 52 6.98 -1.15 -5.08
C ILE A 52 5.51 -1.54 -5.05
N ALA A 53 4.66 -0.87 -5.85
CA ALA A 53 3.23 -1.16 -5.91
C ALA A 53 2.96 -2.62 -6.33
N LEU A 54 3.69 -3.13 -7.33
CA LEU A 54 3.56 -4.51 -7.80
C LEU A 54 4.06 -5.54 -6.78
N SER A 55 5.14 -5.25 -6.06
CA SER A 55 5.60 -6.11 -4.97
C SER A 55 4.58 -6.20 -3.85
N LEU A 56 4.03 -5.05 -3.42
CA LEU A 56 2.99 -5.01 -2.39
C LEU A 56 1.69 -5.68 -2.86
N TYR A 57 1.32 -5.56 -4.13
CA TYR A 57 0.16 -6.26 -4.69
C TYR A 57 0.22 -7.78 -4.48
N GLY A 58 1.39 -8.40 -4.68
CA GLY A 58 1.58 -9.83 -4.44
C GLY A 58 1.37 -10.23 -2.98
N GLU A 59 1.92 -9.45 -2.05
CA GLU A 59 1.74 -9.68 -0.61
C GLU A 59 0.28 -9.46 -0.18
N ILE A 60 -0.32 -8.33 -0.57
CA ILE A 60 -1.71 -7.99 -0.26
C ILE A 60 -2.64 -9.11 -0.72
N LYS A 61 -2.43 -9.69 -1.91
CA LYS A 61 -3.25 -10.81 -2.39
C LYS A 61 -3.20 -12.01 -1.43
N LEU A 62 -2.01 -12.42 -1.01
CA LEU A 62 -1.82 -13.57 -0.11
C LEU A 62 -2.39 -13.29 1.29
N LEU A 63 -2.18 -12.09 1.82
CA LEU A 63 -2.71 -11.68 3.12
C LEU A 63 -4.24 -11.57 3.08
N ARG A 64 -4.81 -11.10 1.97
CA ARG A 64 -6.25 -11.01 1.77
C ARG A 64 -6.92 -12.39 1.76
N GLU A 65 -6.33 -13.36 1.08
CA GLU A 65 -6.81 -14.75 1.10
C GLU A 65 -6.76 -15.34 2.51
N ASN A 66 -5.67 -15.10 3.25
CA ASN A 66 -5.50 -15.56 4.62
C ASN A 66 -6.54 -14.96 5.59
N VAL A 67 -6.72 -13.63 5.57
CA VAL A 67 -7.67 -12.95 6.46
C VAL A 67 -9.12 -13.27 6.12
N ALA A 68 -9.45 -13.45 4.84
CA ALA A 68 -10.77 -13.90 4.40
C ALA A 68 -11.09 -15.32 4.88
N ALA A 69 -10.10 -16.22 4.86
CA ALA A 69 -10.25 -17.58 5.37
C ALA A 69 -10.47 -17.59 6.90
N ILE A 70 -9.69 -16.80 7.65
CA ILE A 70 -9.87 -16.62 9.10
C ILE A 70 -11.29 -16.12 9.40
N ALA A 71 -11.70 -15.02 8.77
CA ALA A 71 -12.99 -14.39 9.02
C ALA A 71 -14.16 -15.29 8.62
N SER A 72 -14.07 -15.98 7.47
CA SER A 72 -15.13 -16.88 7.01
C SER A 72 -15.25 -18.13 7.88
N GLY A 73 -14.13 -18.67 8.36
CA GLY A 73 -14.16 -19.78 9.32
C GLY A 73 -14.76 -19.35 10.66
N LEU A 74 -14.41 -18.16 11.15
CA LEU A 74 -14.93 -17.62 12.40
C LEU A 74 -16.43 -17.37 12.29
N GLY A 75 -16.85 -16.75 11.18
CA GLY A 75 -18.27 -16.52 10.90
C GLY A 75 -19.04 -17.82 10.80
N ALA A 76 -18.50 -18.85 10.11
CA ALA A 76 -19.13 -20.16 10.04
C ALA A 76 -19.29 -20.82 11.42
N TRP A 77 -18.22 -20.77 12.23
CA TRP A 77 -18.24 -21.32 13.58
C TRP A 77 -19.28 -20.60 14.47
N PHE A 78 -19.33 -19.27 14.39
CA PHE A 78 -20.27 -18.43 15.12
C PHE A 78 -21.73 -18.70 14.74
N ILE A 79 -22.03 -18.81 13.44
CA ILE A 79 -23.37 -19.15 12.94
C ILE A 79 -23.83 -20.52 13.47
N ILE A 80 -22.92 -21.50 13.53
CA ILE A 80 -23.25 -22.88 13.96
C ILE A 80 -23.39 -22.99 15.49
N ARG A 81 -22.54 -22.30 16.25
CA ARG A 81 -22.44 -22.45 17.72
C ARG A 81 -23.21 -21.37 18.50
N GLY A 82 -23.64 -20.31 17.85
CA GLY A 82 -24.33 -19.18 18.45
C GLY A 82 -23.37 -18.17 19.07
N ALA A 83 -23.88 -16.97 19.34
CA ALA A 83 -23.04 -15.80 19.59
C ALA A 83 -22.16 -15.83 20.84
N TYR A 84 -22.53 -16.70 21.79
CA TYR A 84 -21.93 -16.83 23.10
C TYR A 84 -21.60 -18.30 23.42
N GLY A 85 -21.61 -19.17 22.41
CA GLY A 85 -21.57 -20.62 22.58
C GLY A 85 -20.15 -21.20 22.54
N ASN A 86 -19.51 -21.28 23.70
CA ASN A 86 -18.20 -21.89 23.97
C ASN A 86 -16.99 -21.10 23.47
N ASP A 87 -15.85 -21.34 24.09
CA ASP A 87 -14.60 -20.74 23.66
C ASP A 87 -14.14 -21.29 22.32
N LEU A 88 -13.45 -20.46 21.54
CA LEU A 88 -12.87 -20.90 20.28
C LEU A 88 -11.80 -21.97 20.57
N PRO A 89 -11.90 -23.18 19.97
CA PRO A 89 -10.95 -24.25 20.26
C PRO A 89 -9.52 -23.87 19.88
N ASP A 90 -8.52 -24.25 20.69
CA ASP A 90 -7.11 -23.89 20.44
C ASP A 90 -6.59 -24.33 19.07
N HIS A 91 -7.04 -25.49 18.57
CA HIS A 91 -6.68 -26.01 17.25
C HIS A 91 -7.11 -25.08 16.10
N TYR A 92 -8.02 -24.14 16.34
CA TYR A 92 -8.41 -23.14 15.35
C TYR A 92 -7.23 -22.25 14.94
N ARG A 93 -6.27 -21.98 15.85
CA ARG A 93 -5.03 -21.26 15.52
C ARG A 93 -4.13 -22.04 14.56
N GLU A 94 -4.14 -23.37 14.68
CA GLU A 94 -3.33 -24.26 13.86
C GLU A 94 -3.90 -24.37 12.44
N ILE A 95 -5.23 -24.38 12.31
CA ILE A 95 -5.91 -24.43 11.00
C ILE A 95 -5.72 -23.12 10.24
N TYR A 96 -5.76 -21.99 10.95
CA TYR A 96 -5.68 -20.65 10.35
C TYR A 96 -4.46 -19.88 10.85
N PRO A 97 -3.24 -20.24 10.39
CA PRO A 97 -2.05 -19.52 10.78
C PRO A 97 -2.08 -18.10 10.24
N VAL A 98 -1.78 -17.15 11.11
CA VAL A 98 -1.57 -15.75 10.76
C VAL A 98 -0.27 -15.62 9.97
N ARG A 99 -0.28 -14.82 8.90
CA ARG A 99 0.91 -14.51 8.12
C ARG A 99 1.40 -13.10 8.39
N GLU A 100 2.66 -12.94 8.77
CA GLU A 100 3.20 -11.59 8.99
C GLU A 100 3.53 -10.88 7.67
N PRO A 101 3.24 -9.57 7.56
CA PRO A 101 3.66 -8.79 6.41
C PRO A 101 5.19 -8.61 6.44
N THR A 102 5.85 -8.96 5.34
CA THR A 102 7.32 -8.92 5.21
C THR A 102 7.75 -7.81 4.26
N LEU A 103 7.11 -7.71 3.08
CA LEU A 103 7.44 -6.73 2.06
C LEU A 103 7.03 -5.33 2.48
N TYR A 104 5.85 -5.16 3.07
CA TYR A 104 5.43 -3.86 3.59
C TYR A 104 6.44 -3.27 4.58
N ASN A 105 6.88 -4.08 5.55
CA ASN A 105 7.86 -3.67 6.55
C ASN A 105 9.22 -3.35 5.93
N ALA A 106 9.68 -4.19 4.98
CA ALA A 106 10.94 -3.97 4.27
C ALA A 106 10.90 -2.72 3.37
N LEU A 107 9.73 -2.34 2.86
CA LEU A 107 9.52 -1.22 1.95
C LEU A 107 8.99 0.05 2.64
N ALA A 108 8.85 0.05 3.97
CA ALA A 108 8.25 1.14 4.73
C ALA A 108 8.89 2.51 4.42
N SER A 109 10.21 2.56 4.31
CA SER A 109 10.97 3.78 3.97
C SER A 109 10.72 4.30 2.55
N LYS A 110 10.17 3.47 1.66
CA LYS A 110 9.89 3.79 0.26
C LYS A 110 8.41 3.99 -0.05
N LEU A 111 7.50 3.79 0.91
CA LEU A 111 6.06 3.97 0.70
C LEU A 111 5.71 5.40 0.25
N GLY A 112 6.49 6.40 0.68
CA GLY A 112 6.31 7.79 0.25
C GLY A 112 6.55 8.05 -1.25
N MET A 113 7.06 7.06 -2.00
CA MET A 113 7.18 7.14 -3.46
C MET A 113 5.87 6.82 -4.18
N LEU A 114 4.91 6.18 -3.51
CA LEU A 114 3.64 5.82 -4.10
C LEU A 114 2.76 7.07 -4.27
N ASN A 115 1.96 7.07 -5.34
CA ASN A 115 0.91 8.08 -5.51
C ASN A 115 -0.07 7.99 -4.32
N PRO A 116 -0.56 9.12 -3.76
CA PRO A 116 -1.56 9.14 -2.69
C PRO A 116 -2.76 8.21 -2.92
N ASP A 117 -3.20 8.08 -4.17
CA ASP A 117 -4.30 7.22 -4.59
C ASP A 117 -4.04 5.71 -4.38
N LEU A 118 -2.77 5.31 -4.29
CA LEU A 118 -2.35 3.95 -3.95
C LEU A 118 -1.94 3.85 -2.49
N LEU A 119 -1.25 4.87 -1.99
CA LEU A 119 -0.72 4.88 -0.63
C LEU A 119 -1.84 4.70 0.39
N LEU A 120 -2.92 5.49 0.29
CA LEU A 120 -4.02 5.46 1.25
C LEU A 120 -4.73 4.09 1.34
N PRO A 121 -5.19 3.47 0.23
CA PRO A 121 -5.81 2.16 0.32
C PRO A 121 -4.82 1.09 0.82
N ILE A 122 -3.55 1.14 0.41
CA ILE A 122 -2.53 0.19 0.87
C ILE A 122 -2.31 0.31 2.38
N THR A 123 -2.09 1.51 2.91
CA THR A 123 -1.87 1.69 4.36
C THR A 123 -3.11 1.32 5.16
N LYS A 124 -4.30 1.65 4.66
CA LYS A 124 -5.56 1.22 5.26
C LYS A 124 -5.69 -0.30 5.30
N PHE A 125 -5.37 -0.98 4.20
CA PHE A 125 -5.35 -2.44 4.14
C PHE A 125 -4.47 -3.05 5.24
N TYR A 126 -3.22 -2.60 5.38
CA TYR A 126 -2.33 -3.14 6.41
C TYR A 126 -2.80 -2.79 7.83
N SER A 127 -3.41 -1.62 8.03
CA SER A 127 -4.01 -1.25 9.32
C SER A 127 -5.20 -2.13 9.69
N ASP A 128 -6.11 -2.39 8.74
CA ASP A 128 -7.26 -3.29 8.97
C ASP A 128 -6.79 -4.75 9.12
N TYR A 129 -5.78 -5.17 8.36
CA TYR A 129 -5.15 -6.49 8.49
C TYR A 129 -4.52 -6.68 9.88
N GLU A 130 -3.72 -5.73 10.33
CA GLU A 130 -3.07 -5.74 11.64
C GLU A 130 -4.09 -5.72 12.78
N ALA A 131 -5.18 -4.96 12.64
CA ALA A 131 -6.28 -4.98 13.59
C ALA A 131 -6.90 -6.39 13.69
N ALA A 132 -7.30 -6.98 12.55
CA ALA A 132 -7.90 -8.31 12.52
C ALA A 132 -6.97 -9.38 13.15
N VAL A 133 -5.71 -9.39 12.74
CA VAL A 133 -4.70 -10.32 13.24
C VAL A 133 -4.37 -10.07 14.71
N GLY A 134 -4.26 -8.83 15.15
CA GLY A 134 -3.96 -8.47 16.54
C GLY A 134 -5.12 -8.81 17.49
N HIS A 135 -6.36 -8.78 17.01
CA HIS A 135 -7.53 -9.20 17.78
C HIS A 135 -7.73 -10.72 17.77
N PHE A 136 -7.24 -11.44 16.76
CA PHE A 136 -7.49 -12.87 16.62
C PHE A 136 -7.03 -13.73 17.82
N PRO A 137 -5.79 -13.60 18.35
CA PRO A 137 -5.38 -14.30 19.56
C PRO A 137 -6.21 -13.97 20.80
N LYS A 138 -6.91 -12.82 20.79
CA LYS A 138 -7.72 -12.36 21.92
C LYS A 138 -9.08 -13.06 21.98
N LEU A 139 -9.53 -13.74 20.93
CA LEU A 139 -10.76 -14.54 20.96
C LEU A 139 -10.66 -15.83 21.77
N PHE A 140 -9.45 -16.25 22.13
CA PHE A 140 -9.21 -17.46 22.89
C PHE A 140 -9.12 -17.15 24.38
N ASN A 141 -9.51 -18.13 25.18
CA ASN A 141 -9.50 -18.01 26.63
C ASN A 141 -8.11 -17.72 27.18
N ASN A 142 -8.09 -16.84 28.17
CA ASN A 142 -6.92 -16.52 28.95
C ASN A 142 -7.38 -16.25 30.39
N GLU A 143 -7.01 -17.13 31.31
CA GLU A 143 -7.41 -17.06 32.74
C GLU A 143 -7.03 -15.72 33.41
N GLY A 144 -6.04 -15.00 32.85
CA GLY A 144 -5.61 -13.69 33.35
C GLY A 144 -6.39 -12.49 32.80
N ARG A 145 -7.38 -12.68 31.92
CA ARG A 145 -8.09 -11.58 31.26
C ARG A 145 -9.53 -11.41 31.78
N THR A 146 -9.87 -10.19 32.19
CA THR A 146 -11.20 -9.82 32.70
C THR A 146 -12.21 -9.43 31.62
N ILE A 147 -11.74 -9.21 30.39
CA ILE A 147 -12.56 -8.76 29.26
C ILE A 147 -12.59 -9.86 28.21
N SER A 148 -13.80 -10.17 27.72
CA SER A 148 -14.00 -11.05 26.56
C SER A 148 -14.09 -10.23 25.28
N TYR A 149 -13.56 -10.78 24.18
CA TYR A 149 -13.62 -10.17 22.85
C TYR A 149 -14.62 -10.94 21.99
N GLY A 150 -15.55 -10.22 21.38
CA GLY A 150 -16.45 -10.79 20.41
C GLY A 150 -15.77 -11.01 19.04
N PRO A 151 -16.29 -11.92 18.22
CA PRO A 151 -15.73 -12.22 16.91
C PRO A 151 -15.76 -11.03 15.95
N GLU A 152 -16.66 -10.06 16.14
CA GLU A 152 -16.74 -8.84 15.36
C GLU A 152 -15.43 -8.04 15.35
N TRP A 153 -14.66 -8.07 16.45
CA TRP A 153 -13.34 -7.42 16.55
C TRP A 153 -12.31 -7.96 15.56
N VAL A 154 -12.52 -9.17 15.05
CA VAL A 154 -11.67 -9.80 14.03
C VAL A 154 -12.36 -9.74 12.67
N ILE A 155 -13.64 -10.08 12.61
CA ILE A 155 -14.37 -10.23 11.37
C ILE A 155 -14.57 -8.88 10.67
N GLU A 156 -14.91 -7.81 11.40
CA GLU A 156 -15.15 -6.49 10.81
C GLU A 156 -13.90 -5.91 10.12
N PRO A 157 -12.73 -5.77 10.79
CA PRO A 157 -11.52 -5.30 10.12
C PRO A 157 -11.05 -6.26 9.03
N ALA A 158 -11.24 -7.58 9.18
CA ALA A 158 -10.93 -8.53 8.12
C ALA A 158 -11.76 -8.31 6.85
N VAL A 159 -13.07 -8.10 6.99
CA VAL A 159 -13.96 -7.80 5.85
C VAL A 159 -13.56 -6.49 5.19
N ARG A 160 -13.28 -5.44 5.96
CA ARG A 160 -12.77 -4.16 5.43
C ARG A 160 -11.46 -4.35 4.67
N ALA A 161 -10.49 -5.07 5.24
CA ALA A 161 -9.22 -5.36 4.58
C ALA A 161 -9.43 -6.08 3.24
N VAL A 162 -10.41 -6.99 3.12
CA VAL A 162 -10.67 -7.70 1.86
C VAL A 162 -11.30 -6.80 0.80
N GLU A 163 -12.23 -5.95 1.20
CA GLU A 163 -13.13 -5.25 0.28
C GLU A 163 -12.66 -3.84 -0.05
N ASP A 164 -12.25 -3.07 0.95
CA ASP A 164 -11.89 -1.65 0.77
C ASP A 164 -10.62 -1.48 -0.09
N ILE A 165 -9.74 -2.49 -0.11
CA ILE A 165 -8.51 -2.49 -0.90
C ILE A 165 -8.76 -2.71 -2.40
N GLU A 166 -9.96 -3.16 -2.81
CA GLU A 166 -10.21 -3.59 -4.19
C GLU A 166 -9.88 -2.49 -5.21
N ALA A 167 -10.38 -1.27 -4.99
CA ALA A 167 -10.11 -0.16 -5.89
C ALA A 167 -8.60 0.14 -6.03
N GLY A 168 -7.83 -0.03 -4.94
CA GLY A 168 -6.37 0.07 -4.94
C GLY A 168 -5.72 -1.01 -5.80
N LEU A 169 -6.13 -2.28 -5.63
CA LEU A 169 -5.61 -3.39 -6.44
C LEU A 169 -5.92 -3.20 -7.93
N ARG A 170 -7.14 -2.78 -8.29
CA ARG A 170 -7.50 -2.48 -9.69
C ARG A 170 -6.64 -1.38 -10.31
N ARG A 171 -6.14 -0.44 -9.49
CA ARG A 171 -5.21 0.60 -9.97
C ARG A 171 -3.82 -0.01 -10.19
N ILE A 172 -3.31 -0.82 -9.27
CA ILE A 172 -2.01 -1.48 -9.42
C ILE A 172 -2.01 -2.42 -10.63
N GLU A 173 -3.08 -3.19 -10.84
CA GLU A 173 -3.26 -4.07 -12.00
C GLU A 173 -3.17 -3.30 -13.32
N ARG A 174 -3.83 -2.13 -13.41
CA ARG A 174 -3.74 -1.25 -14.58
C ARG A 174 -2.33 -0.69 -14.80
N LEU A 175 -1.65 -0.27 -13.73
CA LEU A 175 -0.28 0.25 -13.80
C LEU A 175 0.73 -0.82 -14.23
N GLY A 176 0.55 -2.04 -13.74
CA GLY A 176 1.41 -3.19 -14.08
C GLY A 176 1.02 -3.94 -15.34
N ALA A 177 -0.03 -3.51 -16.05
CA ALA A 177 -0.60 -4.24 -17.19
C ALA A 177 -0.90 -5.72 -16.87
N ILE A 178 -1.41 -6.01 -15.67
CA ILE A 178 -1.77 -7.36 -15.24
C ILE A 178 -3.02 -7.82 -16.01
N GLN A 179 -2.89 -8.91 -16.78
CA GLN A 179 -3.95 -9.41 -17.66
C GLN A 179 -5.08 -10.13 -16.89
N THR A 180 -4.73 -10.81 -15.80
CA THR A 180 -5.68 -11.57 -14.98
C THR A 180 -5.78 -10.92 -13.61
N PRO A 181 -6.83 -10.12 -13.37
CA PRO A 181 -7.03 -9.45 -12.09
C PRO A 181 -7.18 -10.45 -10.95
N ALA A 182 -6.78 -10.07 -9.73
CA ALA A 182 -6.98 -10.93 -8.57
C ALA A 182 -8.49 -11.14 -8.31
N SER A 183 -8.87 -12.39 -8.04
CA SER A 183 -10.20 -12.73 -7.54
C SER A 183 -10.39 -12.19 -6.13
N ILE A 184 -11.59 -11.72 -5.83
CA ILE A 184 -11.95 -11.26 -4.49
C ILE A 184 -12.25 -12.51 -3.65
N PRO A 185 -11.53 -12.75 -2.55
CA PRO A 185 -11.86 -13.83 -1.63
C PRO A 185 -13.26 -13.65 -1.06
N SER A 186 -14.00 -14.76 -0.88
CA SER A 186 -15.34 -14.70 -0.32
C SER A 186 -15.31 -14.34 1.16
N THR A 187 -16.13 -13.36 1.54
CA THR A 187 -16.39 -12.92 2.92
C THR A 187 -17.84 -13.20 3.33
N GLY A 188 -18.59 -14.01 2.56
CA GLY A 188 -20.04 -14.16 2.73
C GLY A 188 -20.46 -14.59 4.13
N ARG A 189 -19.85 -15.65 4.67
CA ARG A 189 -20.14 -16.15 6.03
C ARG A 189 -19.69 -15.19 7.12
N ALA A 190 -18.60 -14.47 6.89
CA ALA A 190 -18.13 -13.41 7.78
C ALA A 190 -19.17 -12.28 7.90
N LYS A 191 -19.69 -11.81 6.76
CA LYS A 191 -20.74 -10.79 6.72
C LYS A 191 -22.04 -11.23 7.37
N GLU A 192 -22.44 -12.48 7.13
CA GLU A 192 -23.63 -13.05 7.77
C GLU A 192 -23.48 -13.09 9.29
N ALA A 193 -22.32 -13.51 9.80
CA ALA A 193 -22.03 -13.47 11.23
C ALA A 193 -22.06 -12.05 11.81
N LEU A 194 -21.51 -11.05 11.10
CA LEU A 194 -21.59 -9.65 11.54
C LEU A 194 -23.05 -9.16 11.65
N ARG A 195 -23.91 -9.51 10.69
CA ARG A 195 -25.34 -9.15 10.74
C ARG A 195 -26.03 -9.78 11.96
N LEU A 196 -25.74 -11.05 12.24
CA LEU A 196 -26.27 -11.73 13.42
C LEU A 196 -25.79 -11.06 14.73
N VAL A 197 -24.54 -10.61 14.80
CA VAL A 197 -24.04 -9.85 15.97
C VAL A 197 -24.80 -8.53 16.11
N GLU A 198 -25.02 -7.82 15.00
CA GLU A 198 -25.75 -6.55 15.00
C GLU A 198 -27.20 -6.72 15.45
N ASP A 199 -27.90 -7.75 14.95
CA ASP A 199 -29.29 -8.08 15.33
C ASP A 199 -29.43 -8.52 16.80
N LEU A 200 -28.37 -9.10 17.39
CA LEU A 200 -28.35 -9.55 18.79
C LEU A 200 -27.88 -8.47 19.77
N ARG A 201 -27.42 -7.32 19.27
CA ARG A 201 -26.90 -6.26 20.12
C ARG A 201 -28.07 -5.55 20.81
N PRO A 202 -28.11 -5.49 22.16
CA PRO A 202 -29.16 -4.77 22.86
C PRO A 202 -29.13 -3.28 22.48
N ASP A 203 -30.30 -2.68 22.29
CA ASP A 203 -30.41 -1.25 22.02
C ASP A 203 -29.70 -0.47 23.14
N PRO A 204 -28.88 0.55 22.79
CA PRO A 204 -28.28 1.40 23.79
C PRO A 204 -29.38 2.18 24.52
N GLU A 205 -29.57 1.89 25.82
CA GLU A 205 -30.42 2.67 26.73
C GLU A 205 -29.93 4.12 26.89
#